data_AF-A6G7W6-F1
#
_entry.id   AF-A6G7W6-F1
#
_cell.length_a   1.000
_cell.length_b   1.000
_cell.length_c   1.000
_cell.angle_alpha   90.00
_cell.angle_beta   90.00
_cell.angle_gamma   90.00
#
_symmetry.space_group_name_H-M   'P 1'
#
loop_
_entity.id
_entity.type
_entity.pdbx_description
1 polymer ?
#
loop_
_entity_poly.entity_id
_entity_poly.type
_entity_poly.pdbx_seq_one_letter_code
_entity_poly.pdbx_strand_id
1 'polypeptide(L)'
;MAGKVATFVFLLGIGGAGEVMLVYRDRGPWYAENGVDLAILGWMVGASLAVAVLIGALLARVHPRRRLRLGASAGVGLALCLVMTGIRWFFPAPTVAGANAAFEVGDVGAAESELVAAEARGADPLETAALRARIRAKYEARAAQSPKRQTDDERMLASLGEFSLKTDTNTVLERRWENPDNQALAQARVLRRAQAQLDAAWLERDAFALRRIAAQTQGLDPAFTRACELRGMFAEAESCLQRENLPCVAEGLKLITAKQAEGAEGEADPPALPLELAALFDDFETAASTLPSADAETDS
;
A
#
# COMPACT_ATOMS: atom_id res chain seq x y z
N MET A 1 -27.50 -35.09 -12.68
CA MET A 1 -26.10 -35.19 -13.16
C MET A 1 -25.08 -34.68 -12.14
N ALA A 2 -25.23 -33.48 -11.55
CA ALA A 2 -24.25 -32.91 -10.61
C ALA A 2 -23.87 -33.83 -9.42
N GLY A 3 -24.82 -34.54 -8.81
CA GLY A 3 -24.52 -35.48 -7.71
C GLY A 3 -23.62 -36.65 -8.14
N LYS A 4 -23.83 -37.20 -9.35
CA LYS A 4 -22.99 -38.29 -9.89
C LYS A 4 -21.56 -37.82 -10.20
N VAL A 5 -21.41 -36.58 -10.65
CA VAL A 5 -20.08 -35.97 -10.92
C VAL A 5 -19.33 -35.70 -9.62
N ALA A 6 -20.00 -35.19 -8.59
CA ALA A 6 -19.38 -34.97 -7.28
C ALA A 6 -18.94 -36.29 -6.61
N THR A 7 -19.78 -37.33 -6.69
CA THR A 7 -19.42 -38.68 -6.21
C THR A 7 -18.24 -39.27 -7.00
N PHE A 8 -18.21 -39.09 -8.32
CA PHE A 8 -17.10 -39.56 -9.15
C PHE A 8 -15.78 -38.84 -8.80
N VAL A 9 -15.79 -37.52 -8.64
CA VAL A 9 -14.60 -36.74 -8.23
C VAL A 9 -14.12 -37.13 -6.84
N PHE A 10 -15.05 -37.34 -5.90
CA PHE A 10 -14.72 -37.82 -4.55
C PHE A 10 -14.06 -39.21 -4.58
N LEU A 11 -14.62 -40.15 -5.34
CA LEU A 11 -14.06 -41.50 -5.50
C LEU A 11 -12.71 -41.50 -6.21
N LEU A 12 -12.50 -40.61 -7.20
CA LEU A 12 -11.23 -40.47 -7.91
C LEU A 12 -10.15 -39.87 -7.00
N GLY A 13 -10.53 -38.96 -6.10
CA GLY A 13 -9.65 -38.46 -5.03
C GLY A 13 -9.24 -39.55 -4.03
N ILE A 14 -10.16 -40.44 -3.65
CA ILE A 14 -9.87 -41.59 -2.76
C ILE A 14 -8.98 -42.61 -3.47
N GLY A 15 -9.30 -42.95 -4.73
CA GLY A 15 -8.52 -43.89 -5.53
C GLY A 15 -7.09 -43.40 -5.79
N GLY A 16 -6.93 -42.13 -6.16
CA GLY A 16 -5.63 -41.50 -6.36
C GLY A 16 -4.81 -41.39 -5.07
N ALA A 17 -5.45 -41.06 -3.94
CA ALA A 17 -4.76 -41.06 -2.64
C ALA A 17 -4.30 -42.47 -2.22
N GLY A 18 -5.11 -43.50 -2.47
CA GLY A 18 -4.76 -44.89 -2.17
C GLY A 18 -3.60 -45.42 -3.02
N GLU A 19 -3.59 -45.11 -4.31
CA GLU A 19 -2.50 -45.50 -5.22
C GLU A 19 -1.18 -44.79 -4.88
N VAL A 20 -1.27 -43.50 -4.51
CA VAL A 20 -0.12 -42.71 -4.02
C VAL A 20 0.40 -43.24 -2.68
N MET A 21 -0.44 -43.72 -1.76
CA MET A 21 0.05 -44.35 -0.53
C MET A 21 0.81 -45.66 -0.81
N LEU A 22 0.31 -46.48 -1.75
CA LEU A 22 0.89 -47.78 -2.07
C LEU A 22 2.24 -47.65 -2.80
N VAL A 23 2.37 -46.69 -3.71
CA VAL A 23 3.62 -46.48 -4.47
C VAL A 23 4.73 -45.84 -3.62
N TYR A 24 4.39 -45.14 -2.54
CA TYR A 24 5.35 -44.32 -1.79
C TYR A 24 5.75 -44.89 -0.42
N ARG A 25 5.06 -45.93 0.07
CA ARG A 25 5.50 -46.71 1.25
C ARG A 25 6.94 -47.23 1.10
N ASP A 26 7.36 -47.52 -0.13
CA ASP A 26 8.66 -48.13 -0.42
C ASP A 26 9.78 -47.09 -0.68
N ARG A 27 9.50 -45.78 -0.62
CA ARG A 27 10.50 -44.72 -0.90
C ARG A 27 11.26 -44.23 0.33
N GLY A 28 10.96 -44.74 1.53
CA GLY A 28 11.78 -44.54 2.72
C GLY A 28 10.99 -44.49 4.03
N PRO A 29 11.69 -44.56 5.18
CA PRO A 29 11.07 -44.67 6.51
C PRO A 29 10.11 -43.51 6.83
N TRP A 30 10.46 -42.31 6.36
CA TRP A 30 9.65 -41.10 6.56
C TRP A 30 8.24 -41.20 5.93
N TYR A 31 8.13 -41.80 4.75
CA TYR A 31 6.85 -41.97 4.05
C TYR A 31 6.00 -43.10 4.65
N ALA A 32 6.63 -44.11 5.25
CA ALA A 32 5.94 -45.19 5.94
C ALA A 32 5.28 -44.72 7.25
N GLU A 33 5.93 -43.83 8.00
CA GLU A 33 5.42 -43.31 9.27
C GLU A 33 4.35 -42.23 9.09
N ASN A 34 4.49 -41.37 8.08
CA ASN A 34 3.59 -40.23 7.85
C ASN A 34 2.48 -40.53 6.82
N GLY A 35 2.41 -41.77 6.32
CA GLY A 35 1.45 -42.15 5.28
C GLY A 35 0.02 -41.77 5.66
N VAL A 36 -0.41 -42.06 6.89
CA VAL A 36 -1.78 -41.80 7.36
C VAL A 36 -2.13 -40.31 7.32
N ASP A 37 -1.24 -39.43 7.81
CA ASP A 37 -1.45 -37.97 7.78
C ASP A 37 -1.50 -37.43 6.35
N LEU A 38 -0.72 -38.02 5.45
CA LEU A 38 -0.74 -37.72 4.02
C LEU A 38 -2.06 -38.16 3.35
N ALA A 39 -2.63 -39.31 3.74
CA ALA A 39 -3.98 -39.68 3.30
C ALA A 39 -5.04 -38.72 3.82
N ILE A 40 -4.96 -38.30 5.08
CA ILE A 40 -5.91 -37.34 5.67
C ILE A 40 -5.86 -36.02 4.90
N LEU A 41 -4.67 -35.54 4.55
CA LEU A 41 -4.51 -34.32 3.75
C LEU A 41 -5.09 -34.47 2.34
N GLY A 42 -4.81 -35.59 1.67
CA GLY A 42 -5.39 -35.92 0.35
C GLY A 42 -6.92 -36.03 0.39
N TRP A 43 -7.46 -36.61 1.46
CA TRP A 43 -8.90 -36.68 1.72
C TRP A 43 -9.51 -35.30 1.94
N MET A 44 -8.86 -34.44 2.72
CA MET A 44 -9.34 -33.07 2.95
C MET A 44 -9.36 -32.27 1.65
N VAL A 45 -8.32 -32.34 0.82
CA VAL A 45 -8.27 -31.67 -0.48
C VAL A 45 -9.35 -32.21 -1.42
N GLY A 46 -9.50 -33.53 -1.51
CA GLY A 46 -10.53 -34.18 -2.33
C GLY A 46 -11.96 -33.84 -1.88
N ALA A 47 -12.21 -33.83 -0.57
CA ALA A 47 -13.50 -33.46 0.01
C ALA A 47 -13.82 -31.97 -0.21
N SER A 48 -12.86 -31.07 0.02
CA SER A 48 -13.02 -29.63 -0.24
C SER A 48 -13.28 -29.35 -1.72
N LEU A 49 -12.62 -30.08 -2.63
CA LEU A 49 -12.87 -29.96 -4.07
C LEU A 49 -14.27 -30.45 -4.44
N ALA A 50 -14.71 -31.59 -3.90
CA ALA A 50 -16.05 -32.11 -4.13
C ALA A 50 -17.13 -31.13 -3.62
N VAL A 51 -16.92 -30.54 -2.45
CA VAL A 51 -17.80 -29.50 -1.88
C VAL A 51 -17.80 -28.24 -2.75
N ALA A 52 -16.65 -27.77 -3.22
CA ALA A 52 -16.55 -26.61 -4.11
C ALA A 52 -17.27 -26.83 -5.45
N VAL A 53 -17.15 -28.03 -6.03
CA VAL A 53 -17.89 -28.42 -7.25
C VAL A 53 -19.40 -28.46 -7.00
N LEU A 54 -19.83 -28.98 -5.85
CA LEU A 54 -21.24 -29.06 -5.47
C LEU A 54 -21.86 -27.67 -5.24
N ILE A 55 -21.16 -26.79 -4.52
CA ILE A 55 -21.53 -25.39 -4.29
C ILE A 55 -21.54 -24.61 -5.61
N GLY A 56 -20.54 -24.80 -6.47
CA GLY A 56 -20.49 -24.21 -7.80
C GLY A 56 -21.67 -24.64 -8.67
N ALA A 57 -22.08 -25.91 -8.60
CA ALA A 57 -23.26 -26.42 -9.31
C ALA A 57 -24.59 -25.90 -8.74
N LEU A 58 -24.69 -25.71 -7.42
CA LEU A 58 -25.86 -25.12 -6.76
C LEU A 58 -26.00 -23.63 -7.09
N LEU A 59 -24.92 -22.86 -6.98
CA LEU A 59 -24.91 -21.42 -7.28
C LEU A 59 -25.12 -21.12 -8.77
N ALA A 60 -24.67 -22.01 -9.67
CA ALA A 60 -24.91 -21.89 -11.10
C ALA A 60 -26.41 -21.94 -11.47
N ARG A 61 -27.25 -22.57 -10.63
CA ARG A 61 -28.72 -22.58 -10.83
C ARG A 61 -29.37 -21.25 -10.42
N VAL A 62 -28.79 -20.54 -9.45
CA VAL A 62 -29.36 -19.31 -8.88
C VAL A 62 -28.84 -18.06 -9.62
N HIS A 63 -27.58 -18.07 -10.07
CA HIS A 63 -26.95 -16.91 -10.70
C HIS A 63 -26.17 -17.29 -11.98
N PRO A 64 -26.85 -17.49 -13.13
CA PRO A 64 -26.22 -17.94 -14.37
C PRO A 64 -25.15 -16.97 -14.90
N ARG A 65 -25.29 -15.66 -14.64
CA ARG A 65 -24.32 -14.62 -15.03
C ARG A 65 -23.03 -14.62 -14.20
N ARG A 66 -22.99 -15.23 -13.01
CA ARG A 66 -21.80 -15.28 -12.14
C ARG A 66 -21.05 -16.61 -12.19
N ARG A 67 -21.50 -17.55 -13.02
CA ARG A 67 -20.98 -18.93 -13.15
C ARG A 67 -19.48 -19.00 -13.45
N LEU A 68 -18.97 -18.12 -14.33
CA LEU A 68 -17.55 -18.09 -14.72
C LEU A 68 -16.63 -17.61 -13.60
N ARG A 69 -17.05 -16.60 -12.81
CA ARG A 69 -16.22 -16.04 -11.73
C ARG A 69 -16.08 -17.00 -10.55
N LEU A 70 -17.17 -17.68 -10.17
CA LEU A 70 -17.16 -18.64 -9.06
C LEU A 70 -16.44 -19.96 -9.42
N GLY A 71 -16.53 -20.40 -10.68
CA GLY A 71 -15.75 -21.54 -11.17
C GLY A 71 -14.25 -21.26 -11.20
N ALA A 72 -13.86 -20.05 -11.61
CA ALA A 72 -12.46 -19.64 -11.64
C ALA A 72 -11.82 -19.59 -10.24
N SER A 73 -12.52 -19.06 -9.22
CA SER A 73 -11.98 -19.00 -7.86
C SER A 73 -11.75 -20.39 -7.25
N ALA A 74 -12.64 -21.35 -7.51
CA ALA A 74 -12.47 -22.73 -7.05
C ALA A 74 -11.30 -23.42 -7.77
N GLY A 75 -11.14 -23.18 -9.08
CA GLY A 75 -10.01 -23.69 -9.85
C GLY A 75 -8.67 -23.13 -9.40
N VAL A 76 -8.62 -21.84 -9.06
CA VAL A 76 -7.41 -21.20 -8.50
C VAL A 76 -7.06 -21.78 -7.12
N GLY A 77 -8.05 -22.01 -6.26
CA GLY A 77 -7.82 -22.66 -4.96
C GLY A 77 -7.24 -24.07 -5.11
N LEU A 78 -7.76 -24.86 -6.04
CA LEU A 78 -7.25 -26.21 -6.33
C LEU A 78 -5.82 -26.15 -6.87
N ALA A 79 -5.54 -25.25 -7.83
CA ALA A 79 -4.18 -25.08 -8.35
C ALA A 79 -3.19 -24.69 -7.24
N LEU A 80 -3.58 -23.80 -6.33
CA LEU A 80 -2.74 -23.40 -5.19
C LEU A 80 -2.46 -24.57 -4.24
N CYS A 81 -3.48 -25.40 -3.95
CA CYS A 81 -3.33 -26.61 -3.14
C CYS A 81 -2.41 -27.65 -3.82
N LEU A 82 -2.55 -27.85 -5.13
CA LEU A 82 -1.69 -28.77 -5.88
C LEU A 82 -0.24 -28.28 -5.93
N VAL A 83 -0.03 -26.97 -6.09
CA VAL A 83 1.30 -26.35 -6.05
C VAL A 83 1.93 -26.51 -4.66
N MET A 84 1.21 -26.22 -3.57
CA MET A 84 1.73 -26.41 -2.21
C MET A 84 2.05 -27.87 -1.89
N THR A 85 1.22 -28.79 -2.38
CA THR A 85 1.46 -30.23 -2.23
C THR A 85 2.67 -30.67 -3.04
N GLY A 86 2.82 -30.19 -4.27
CA GLY A 86 3.99 -30.42 -5.12
C GLY A 86 5.28 -29.86 -4.52
N ILE A 87 5.25 -28.65 -3.96
CA ILE A 87 6.39 -28.04 -3.27
C ILE A 87 6.81 -28.93 -2.09
N ARG A 88 5.88 -29.41 -1.27
CA ARG A 88 6.20 -30.33 -0.15
C ARG A 88 6.72 -31.70 -0.60
N TRP A 89 6.54 -32.05 -1.89
CA TRP A 89 6.95 -33.30 -2.51
C TRP A 89 8.33 -33.24 -3.17
N PHE A 90 8.77 -32.07 -3.65
CA PHE A 90 10.06 -31.89 -4.32
C PHE A 90 11.17 -31.36 -3.40
N PHE A 91 10.83 -30.80 -2.24
CA PHE A 91 11.84 -30.43 -1.26
C PHE A 91 12.26 -31.65 -0.43
N PRO A 92 13.55 -32.03 -0.41
CA PRO A 92 14.04 -33.10 0.45
C PRO A 92 13.69 -32.80 1.92
N ALA A 93 13.56 -33.83 2.74
CA ALA A 93 13.34 -33.63 4.17
C ALA A 93 14.41 -32.69 4.74
N PRO A 94 14.06 -31.74 5.62
CA PRO A 94 15.03 -30.83 6.21
C PRO A 94 16.11 -31.64 6.93
N THR A 95 17.37 -31.41 6.56
CA THR A 95 18.52 -32.13 7.09
C THR A 95 19.60 -31.16 7.55
N VAL A 96 20.48 -31.62 8.45
CA VAL A 96 21.68 -30.86 8.84
C VAL A 96 22.58 -30.59 7.62
N ALA A 97 22.64 -31.53 6.68
CA ALA A 97 23.36 -31.36 5.42
C ALA A 97 22.76 -30.25 4.53
N GLY A 98 21.44 -30.18 4.41
CA GLY A 98 20.74 -29.11 3.70
C GLY A 98 20.94 -27.74 4.35
N ALA A 99 20.85 -27.68 5.68
CA ALA A 99 21.16 -26.47 6.44
C ALA A 99 22.62 -26.01 6.24
N ASN A 100 23.58 -26.94 6.19
CA ASN A 100 24.98 -26.60 5.93
C ASN A 100 25.20 -26.13 4.48
N ALA A 101 24.54 -26.76 3.50
CA ALA A 101 24.59 -26.32 2.10
C ALA A 101 24.02 -24.91 1.91
N ALA A 102 22.88 -24.61 2.54
CA ALA A 102 22.28 -23.26 2.56
C ALA A 102 23.22 -22.23 3.23
N PHE A 103 23.91 -22.63 4.30
CA PHE A 103 24.87 -21.77 4.99
C PHE A 103 26.10 -21.44 4.12
N GLU A 104 26.61 -22.43 3.38
CA GLU A 104 27.76 -22.30 2.47
C GLU A 104 27.48 -21.36 1.30
N VAL A 105 26.28 -21.39 0.73
CA VAL A 105 25.87 -20.45 -0.33
C VAL A 105 25.51 -19.04 0.20
N GLY A 106 25.54 -18.85 1.52
CA GLY A 106 25.33 -17.55 2.14
C GLY A 106 23.88 -17.24 2.54
N ASP A 107 22.95 -18.16 2.34
CA ASP A 107 21.55 -18.01 2.74
C ASP A 107 21.36 -18.43 4.20
N VAL A 108 21.67 -17.51 5.11
CA VAL A 108 21.64 -17.75 6.56
C VAL A 108 20.21 -17.98 7.06
N GLY A 109 19.20 -17.36 6.44
CA GLY A 109 17.80 -17.53 6.81
C GLY A 109 17.27 -18.91 6.44
N ALA A 110 17.57 -19.38 5.22
CA ALA A 110 17.26 -20.75 4.82
C ALA A 110 17.98 -21.77 5.70
N ALA A 111 19.28 -21.58 5.96
CA ALA A 111 20.07 -22.46 6.82
C ALA A 111 19.51 -22.58 8.25
N GLU A 112 19.09 -21.47 8.84
CA GLU A 112 18.49 -21.45 10.18
C GLU A 112 17.12 -22.14 10.22
N SER A 113 16.26 -21.86 9.23
CA SER A 113 14.95 -22.50 9.12
C SER A 113 15.05 -24.03 8.96
N GLU A 114 16.04 -24.49 8.18
CA GLU A 114 16.27 -25.90 7.92
C GLU A 114 16.91 -26.61 9.12
N LEU A 115 17.80 -25.93 9.85
CA LEU A 115 18.39 -26.44 11.09
C LEU A 115 17.34 -26.61 12.20
N VAL A 116 16.46 -25.62 12.38
CA VAL A 116 15.35 -25.70 13.35
C VAL A 116 14.40 -26.86 13.00
N ALA A 117 14.09 -27.03 11.71
CA ALA A 117 13.26 -28.11 11.25
C ALA A 117 13.92 -29.50 11.39
N ALA A 118 15.25 -29.59 11.26
CA ALA A 118 16.02 -30.81 11.52
C ALA A 118 16.09 -31.15 13.01
N GLU A 119 16.28 -30.16 13.89
CA GLU A 119 16.28 -30.34 15.35
C GLU A 119 14.92 -30.78 15.89
N ALA A 120 13.83 -30.19 15.40
CA ALA A 120 12.47 -30.61 15.75
C ALA A 120 12.17 -32.08 15.39
N ARG A 121 13.01 -32.69 14.54
CA ARG A 121 12.95 -34.09 14.10
C ARG A 121 14.00 -34.98 14.75
N GLY A 122 14.73 -34.49 15.75
CA GLY A 122 15.71 -35.27 16.50
C GLY A 122 17.06 -35.42 15.81
N ALA A 123 17.46 -34.45 14.97
CA ALA A 123 18.83 -34.38 14.46
C ALA A 123 19.85 -34.35 15.62
N ASP A 124 21.04 -34.91 15.40
CA ASP A 124 22.07 -35.04 16.41
C ASP A 124 22.41 -33.68 17.04
N PRO A 125 22.22 -33.50 18.36
CA PRO A 125 22.49 -32.23 19.04
C PRO A 125 23.95 -31.77 18.91
N LEU A 126 24.91 -32.67 18.69
CA LEU A 126 26.32 -32.29 18.50
C LEU A 126 26.55 -31.65 17.13
N GLU A 127 25.99 -32.23 16.07
CA GLU A 127 26.10 -31.68 14.72
C GLU A 127 25.34 -30.36 14.57
N THR A 128 24.16 -30.25 15.18
CA THR A 128 23.33 -29.04 15.11
C THR A 128 23.92 -27.89 15.92
N ALA A 129 24.54 -28.16 17.07
CA ALA A 129 25.21 -27.15 17.88
C ALA A 129 26.39 -26.48 17.15
N ALA A 130 27.20 -27.26 16.43
CA ALA A 130 28.32 -26.74 15.65
C ALA A 130 27.86 -25.82 14.51
N LEU A 131 26.81 -26.21 13.77
CA LEU A 131 26.26 -25.39 12.70
C LEU A 131 25.57 -24.12 13.24
N ARG A 132 24.84 -24.23 14.35
CA ARG A 132 24.21 -23.09 15.03
C ARG A 132 25.23 -22.04 15.49
N ALA A 133 26.38 -22.48 16.04
CA ALA A 133 27.45 -21.56 16.42
C ALA A 133 28.00 -20.78 15.21
N ARG A 134 28.17 -21.45 14.06
CA ARG A 134 28.61 -20.81 12.80
C ARG A 134 27.58 -19.82 12.25
N ILE A 135 26.30 -20.17 12.28
CA ILE A 135 25.18 -19.28 11.90
C ILE A 135 25.20 -18.02 12.77
N ARG A 136 25.31 -18.18 14.09
CA ARG A 136 25.36 -17.07 15.04
C ARG A 136 26.58 -16.17 14.85
N ALA A 137 27.76 -16.74 14.68
CA ALA A 137 28.98 -15.97 14.41
C ALA A 137 28.87 -15.14 13.13
N LYS A 138 28.19 -15.66 12.10
CA LYS A 138 27.92 -14.92 10.85
C LYS A 138 26.93 -13.78 11.06
N TYR A 139 25.90 -13.96 11.89
CA TYR A 139 25.01 -12.88 12.30
C TYR A 139 25.75 -11.79 13.10
N GLU A 140 26.61 -12.17 14.04
CA GLU A 140 27.39 -11.23 14.86
C GLU A 140 28.40 -10.44 14.00
N ALA A 141 29.09 -11.11 13.07
CA ALA A 141 29.98 -10.45 12.12
C ALA A 141 29.23 -9.50 11.16
N ARG A 142 28.04 -9.90 10.69
CA ARG A 142 27.19 -9.04 9.86
C ARG A 142 26.61 -7.87 10.66
N ALA A 143 26.24 -8.07 11.92
CA ALA A 143 25.78 -7.02 12.81
C ALA A 143 26.89 -6.00 13.12
N ALA A 144 28.15 -6.44 13.22
CA ALA A 144 29.31 -5.57 13.39
C ALA A 144 29.68 -4.79 12.11
N GLN A 145 29.32 -5.31 10.92
CA GLN A 145 29.56 -4.66 9.62
C GLN A 145 28.35 -3.88 9.09
N SER A 146 27.17 -4.03 9.69
CA SER A 146 25.99 -3.25 9.32
C SER A 146 26.22 -1.77 9.67
N PRO A 147 25.96 -0.83 8.74
CA PRO A 147 25.96 0.59 9.08
C PRO A 147 24.97 0.79 10.24
N LYS A 148 25.34 1.64 11.22
CA LYS A 148 24.56 2.02 12.41
C LYS A 148 23.07 1.69 12.24
N ARG A 149 22.50 0.85 13.12
CA ARG A 149 21.04 0.60 13.19
C ARG A 149 20.34 1.94 12.98
N GLN A 150 19.67 2.10 11.84
CA GLN A 150 18.95 3.34 11.56
C GLN A 150 17.96 3.55 12.70
N THR A 151 18.01 4.74 13.30
CA THR A 151 17.06 5.12 14.35
C THR A 151 15.64 5.01 13.79
N ASP A 152 14.65 4.87 14.67
CA ASP A 152 13.25 4.79 14.20
C ASP A 152 12.87 6.05 13.40
N ASP A 153 13.46 7.21 13.71
CA ASP A 153 13.32 8.46 12.94
C ASP A 153 13.99 8.39 11.56
N GLU A 154 15.18 7.80 11.43
CA GLU A 154 15.86 7.64 10.14
C GLU A 154 15.10 6.67 9.21
N ARG A 155 14.57 5.58 9.78
CA ARG A 155 13.70 4.66 9.04
C ARG A 155 12.41 5.35 8.59
N MET A 156 11.82 6.16 9.46
CA MET A 156 10.62 6.91 9.11
C MET A 156 10.90 7.95 8.02
N LEU A 157 11.99 8.71 8.14
CA LEU A 157 12.45 9.65 7.11
C LEU A 157 12.64 8.99 5.75
N ALA A 158 13.17 7.77 5.71
CA ALA A 158 13.36 7.01 4.48
C ALA A 158 12.03 6.63 3.82
N SER A 159 10.97 6.37 4.59
CA SER A 159 9.65 5.99 4.08
C SER A 159 8.77 7.18 3.62
N LEU A 160 9.11 8.41 4.01
CA LEU A 160 8.36 9.59 3.58
C LEU A 160 8.51 9.80 2.07
N GLY A 161 7.38 9.97 1.38
CA GLY A 161 7.31 10.03 -0.08
C GLY A 161 6.77 8.76 -0.71
N GLU A 162 6.76 7.63 0.01
CA GLU A 162 6.19 6.36 -0.47
C GLU A 162 4.65 6.34 -0.35
N PHE A 163 4.09 7.10 0.60
CA PHE A 163 2.66 7.14 0.87
C PHE A 163 1.98 8.37 0.25
N SER A 164 0.68 8.55 0.54
CA SER A 164 -0.06 9.74 0.11
C SER A 164 0.44 11.00 0.84
N LEU A 165 0.30 12.17 0.22
CA LEU A 165 0.69 13.44 0.84
C LEU A 165 0.02 13.64 2.21
N LYS A 166 -1.26 13.29 2.33
CA LYS A 166 -1.99 13.33 3.61
C LYS A 166 -1.36 12.43 4.68
N THR A 167 -0.98 11.21 4.31
CA THR A 167 -0.38 10.24 5.24
C THR A 167 0.98 10.73 5.73
N ASP A 168 1.81 11.26 4.82
CA ASP A 168 3.11 11.81 5.15
C ASP A 168 2.97 13.06 6.05
N THR A 169 2.02 13.96 5.75
CA THR A 169 1.71 15.12 6.59
C THR A 169 1.33 14.71 8.01
N ASN A 170 0.35 13.81 8.15
CA ASN A 170 -0.08 13.34 9.47
C ASN A 170 1.08 12.68 10.23
N THR A 171 1.94 11.95 9.52
CA THR A 171 3.13 11.35 10.13
C THR A 171 4.09 12.40 10.69
N VAL A 172 4.29 13.52 9.99
CA VAL A 172 5.14 14.61 10.49
C VAL A 172 4.51 15.30 11.70
N LEU A 173 3.21 15.53 11.70
CA LEU A 173 2.49 16.30 12.72
C LEU A 173 2.16 15.50 13.99
N GLU A 174 1.72 14.26 13.84
CA GLU A 174 1.17 13.46 14.95
C GLU A 174 2.24 12.59 15.63
N ARG A 175 3.35 12.28 14.93
CA ARG A 175 4.41 11.45 15.48
C ARG A 175 5.24 12.24 16.50
N ARG A 176 5.60 11.55 17.59
CA ARG A 176 6.64 12.02 18.51
C ARG A 176 8.01 11.69 17.94
N TRP A 177 8.65 12.68 17.32
CA TRP A 177 10.02 12.59 16.83
C TRP A 177 11.01 12.59 18.00
N GLU A 178 12.03 11.74 17.94
CA GLU A 178 13.08 11.71 18.95
C GLU A 178 14.09 12.84 18.74
N ASN A 179 14.34 13.19 17.48
CA ASN A 179 15.21 14.30 17.09
C ASN A 179 14.43 15.41 16.36
N PRO A 180 14.40 16.65 16.87
CA PRO A 180 13.73 17.78 16.21
C PRO A 180 14.29 18.09 14.82
N ASP A 181 15.59 17.85 14.58
CA ASP A 181 16.19 18.06 13.25
C ASP A 181 15.63 17.07 12.22
N ASN A 182 15.32 15.84 12.65
CA ASN A 182 14.67 14.85 11.79
C ASN A 182 13.23 15.24 11.48
N GLN A 183 12.50 15.82 12.45
CA GLN A 183 11.17 16.37 12.20
C GLN A 183 11.22 17.53 11.18
N ALA A 184 12.18 18.45 11.32
CA ALA A 184 12.36 19.55 10.37
C ALA A 184 12.72 19.05 8.97
N LEU A 185 13.60 18.05 8.87
CA LEU A 185 13.93 17.39 7.59
C LEU A 185 12.72 16.69 6.96
N ALA A 186 11.90 16.03 7.79
CA ALA A 186 10.67 15.37 7.36
C ALA A 186 9.68 16.39 6.80
N GLN A 187 9.43 17.47 7.53
CA GLN A 187 8.58 18.59 7.12
C GLN A 187 9.07 19.19 5.79
N ALA A 188 10.37 19.48 5.66
CA ALA A 188 10.95 20.03 4.44
C ALA A 188 10.79 19.10 3.23
N ARG A 189 10.91 17.77 3.41
CA ARG A 189 10.67 16.79 2.34
C ARG A 189 9.22 16.77 1.90
N VAL A 190 8.28 16.76 2.85
CA VAL A 190 6.83 16.75 2.55
C VAL A 190 6.44 18.05 1.84
N LEU A 191 6.92 19.21 2.31
CA LEU A 191 6.67 20.50 1.66
C LEU A 191 7.25 20.57 0.25
N ARG A 192 8.47 20.06 0.01
CA ARG A 192 9.05 20.02 -1.34
C ARG A 192 8.22 19.19 -2.31
N ARG A 193 7.69 18.05 -1.84
CA ARG A 193 6.79 17.21 -2.64
C ARG A 193 5.44 17.89 -2.88
N ALA A 194 4.89 18.54 -1.87
CA ALA A 194 3.66 19.31 -1.99
C ALA A 194 3.82 20.46 -2.99
N GLN A 195 4.96 21.17 -2.96
CA GLN A 195 5.30 22.23 -3.91
C GLN A 195 5.31 21.71 -5.35
N ALA A 196 5.92 20.53 -5.60
CA ALA A 196 5.90 19.94 -6.94
C ALA A 196 4.48 19.59 -7.42
N GLN A 197 3.60 19.10 -6.52
CA GLN A 197 2.20 18.85 -6.87
C GLN A 197 1.40 20.14 -7.08
N LEU A 198 1.68 21.18 -6.29
CA LEU A 198 1.09 22.50 -6.42
C LEU A 198 1.45 23.11 -7.77
N ASP A 199 2.72 23.09 -8.17
CA ASP A 199 3.18 23.69 -9.42
C ASP A 199 2.59 22.95 -10.63
N ALA A 200 2.46 21.62 -10.57
CA ALA A 200 1.77 20.83 -11.59
C ALA A 200 0.26 21.18 -11.67
N ALA A 201 -0.44 21.21 -10.54
CA ALA A 201 -1.86 21.55 -10.48
C ALA A 201 -2.11 23.00 -10.93
N TRP A 202 -1.18 23.91 -10.63
CA TRP A 202 -1.26 25.31 -11.05
C TRP A 202 -1.07 25.47 -12.55
N LEU A 203 -0.14 24.73 -13.16
CA LEU A 203 0.05 24.72 -14.61
C LEU A 203 -1.25 24.31 -15.34
N GLU A 204 -1.98 23.35 -14.78
CA GLU A 204 -3.26 22.85 -15.32
C GLU A 204 -4.47 23.68 -14.88
N ARG A 205 -4.28 24.69 -14.01
CA ARG A 205 -5.33 25.49 -13.38
C ARG A 205 -6.40 24.61 -12.69
N ASP A 206 -6.02 23.47 -12.09
CA ASP A 206 -6.93 22.58 -11.39
C ASP A 206 -7.23 23.07 -9.96
N ALA A 207 -8.31 23.86 -9.84
CA ALA A 207 -8.77 24.39 -8.56
C ALA A 207 -9.06 23.31 -7.50
N PHE A 208 -9.56 22.14 -7.91
CA PHE A 208 -9.88 21.05 -6.98
C PHE A 208 -8.61 20.39 -6.44
N ALA A 209 -7.62 20.15 -7.30
CA ALA A 209 -6.32 19.63 -6.88
C ALA A 209 -5.62 20.61 -5.91
N LEU A 210 -5.63 21.91 -6.21
CA LEU A 210 -5.03 22.95 -5.35
C LEU A 210 -5.67 22.99 -3.95
N ARG A 211 -7.00 22.96 -3.86
CA ARG A 211 -7.75 22.88 -2.59
C ARG A 211 -7.43 21.60 -1.82
N ARG A 212 -7.33 20.47 -2.52
CA ARG A 212 -6.97 19.19 -1.90
C ARG A 212 -5.54 19.24 -1.34
N ILE A 213 -4.59 19.82 -2.06
CA ILE A 213 -3.20 19.97 -1.57
C ILE A 213 -3.18 20.82 -0.30
N ALA A 214 -3.86 21.98 -0.30
CA ALA A 214 -4.00 22.84 0.88
C ALA A 214 -4.52 22.05 2.10
N ALA A 215 -5.63 21.32 1.93
CA ALA A 215 -6.21 20.52 3.01
C ALA A 215 -5.28 19.38 3.47
N GLN A 216 -4.48 18.80 2.57
CA GLN A 216 -3.55 17.73 2.90
C GLN A 216 -2.27 18.21 3.57
N THR A 217 -1.92 19.49 3.45
CA THR A 217 -0.72 20.08 4.07
C THR A 217 -1.04 20.98 5.26
N GLN A 218 -2.30 21.07 5.66
CA GLN A 218 -2.74 21.89 6.78
C GLN A 218 -1.95 21.57 8.05
N GLY A 219 -1.38 22.60 8.68
CA GLY A 219 -0.60 22.48 9.91
C GLY A 219 0.90 22.21 9.72
N LEU A 220 1.36 21.88 8.50
CA LEU A 220 2.81 21.77 8.22
C LEU A 220 3.46 23.13 8.10
N ASP A 221 2.90 23.99 7.25
CA ASP A 221 3.37 25.35 7.07
C ASP A 221 2.16 26.25 6.73
N PRO A 222 1.81 27.19 7.60
CA PRO A 222 0.70 28.12 7.37
C PRO A 222 0.88 28.93 6.08
N ALA A 223 2.10 29.35 5.77
CA ALA A 223 2.40 30.16 4.58
C ALA A 223 2.16 29.35 3.30
N PHE A 224 2.72 28.14 3.23
CA PHE A 224 2.48 27.22 2.12
C PHE A 224 0.99 26.88 1.96
N THR A 225 0.29 26.56 3.05
CA THR A 225 -1.14 26.21 3.01
C THR A 225 -1.96 27.36 2.44
N ARG A 226 -1.71 28.58 2.92
CA ARG A 226 -2.36 29.80 2.42
C ARG A 226 -2.07 30.05 0.94
N ALA A 227 -0.83 29.84 0.49
CA ALA A 227 -0.48 29.97 -0.92
C ALA A 227 -1.25 28.97 -1.79
N CYS A 228 -1.45 27.73 -1.33
CA CYS A 228 -2.28 26.73 -2.00
C CYS A 228 -3.75 27.18 -2.10
N GLU A 229 -4.32 27.66 -1.00
CA GLU A 229 -5.71 28.14 -0.95
C GLU A 229 -5.94 29.30 -1.91
N LEU A 230 -5.05 30.31 -1.89
CA LEU A 230 -5.10 31.45 -2.80
C LEU A 230 -5.06 31.00 -4.26
N ARG A 231 -4.09 30.16 -4.64
CA ARG A 231 -4.01 29.61 -6.01
C ARG A 231 -5.29 28.84 -6.38
N GLY A 232 -5.85 28.05 -5.46
CA GLY A 232 -7.12 27.35 -5.68
C GLY A 232 -8.30 28.29 -5.94
N MET A 233 -8.42 29.37 -5.16
CA MET A 233 -9.44 30.40 -5.38
C MET A 233 -9.27 31.10 -6.73
N PHE A 234 -8.03 31.44 -7.10
CA PHE A 234 -7.74 32.06 -8.39
C PHE A 234 -8.11 31.16 -9.58
N ALA A 235 -7.74 29.88 -9.55
CA ALA A 235 -8.09 28.94 -10.60
C ALA A 235 -9.62 28.77 -10.76
N GLU A 236 -10.37 28.84 -9.65
CA GLU A 236 -11.83 28.80 -9.69
C GLU A 236 -12.43 30.07 -10.29
N ALA A 237 -11.94 31.25 -9.88
CA ALA A 237 -12.36 32.53 -10.44
C ALA A 237 -12.09 32.60 -11.95
N GLU A 238 -10.92 32.12 -12.40
CA GLU A 238 -10.58 32.01 -13.82
C GLU A 238 -11.54 31.07 -14.56
N SER A 239 -11.85 29.90 -14.00
CA SER A 239 -12.85 28.99 -14.59
C SER A 239 -14.24 29.62 -14.67
N CYS A 240 -14.63 30.46 -13.71
CA CYS A 240 -15.89 31.18 -13.75
C CYS A 240 -15.90 32.28 -14.81
N LEU A 241 -14.77 32.97 -14.99
CA LEU A 241 -14.59 33.97 -16.05
C LEU A 241 -14.70 33.34 -17.44
N GLN A 242 -14.06 32.19 -17.67
CA GLN A 242 -14.16 31.44 -18.93
C GLN A 242 -15.59 31.01 -19.27
N ARG A 243 -16.47 30.91 -18.26
CA ARG A 243 -17.90 30.60 -18.40
C ARG A 243 -18.79 31.85 -18.41
N GLU A 244 -18.19 33.04 -18.43
CA GLU A 244 -18.87 34.34 -18.39
C GLU A 244 -19.80 34.53 -17.17
N ASN A 245 -19.51 33.83 -16.06
CA ASN A 245 -20.30 33.92 -14.83
C ASN A 245 -19.74 35.01 -13.89
N LEU A 246 -20.04 36.27 -14.22
CA LEU A 246 -19.53 37.45 -13.49
C LEU A 246 -19.85 37.44 -11.98
N PRO A 247 -21.05 37.03 -11.50
CA PRO A 247 -21.31 36.91 -10.07
C PRO A 247 -20.35 35.94 -9.35
N CYS A 248 -20.02 34.81 -9.98
CA CYS A 248 -19.05 33.86 -9.42
C CYS A 248 -17.64 34.48 -9.35
N VAL A 249 -17.22 35.22 -10.39
CA VAL A 249 -15.92 35.90 -10.40
C VAL A 249 -15.83 36.93 -9.28
N ALA A 250 -16.87 37.77 -9.12
CA ALA A 250 -16.91 38.77 -8.06
C ALA A 250 -16.82 38.16 -6.65
N GLU A 251 -17.51 37.05 -6.42
CA GLU A 251 -17.43 36.33 -5.14
C GLU A 251 -16.05 35.71 -4.91
N GLY A 252 -15.45 35.11 -5.94
CA GLY A 252 -14.09 34.58 -5.89
C GLY A 252 -13.07 35.67 -5.54
N LEU A 253 -13.16 36.83 -6.17
CA LEU A 253 -12.29 37.99 -5.90
C LEU A 253 -12.43 38.48 -4.45
N LYS A 254 -13.65 38.58 -3.91
CA LYS A 254 -13.86 38.95 -2.51
C LYS A 254 -13.17 37.98 -1.54
N LEU A 255 -13.29 36.68 -1.80
CA LEU A 255 -12.64 35.65 -0.97
C LEU A 255 -11.12 35.74 -1.04
N ILE A 256 -10.57 35.99 -2.23
CA ILE A 256 -9.13 36.21 -2.43
C ILE A 256 -8.65 37.41 -1.62
N THR A 257 -9.33 38.55 -1.71
CA THR A 257 -8.97 39.78 -0.97
C THR A 257 -9.02 39.56 0.54
N ALA A 258 -10.09 38.92 1.03
CA ALA A 258 -10.20 38.58 2.45
C ALA A 258 -9.03 37.69 2.91
N LYS A 259 -8.69 36.67 2.12
CA LYS A 259 -7.57 35.76 2.43
C LYS A 259 -6.20 36.44 2.34
N GLN A 260 -6.04 37.44 1.47
CA GLN A 260 -4.84 38.28 1.40
C GLN A 260 -4.72 39.21 2.61
N ALA A 261 -5.83 39.73 3.12
CA ALA A 261 -5.84 40.53 4.35
C ALA A 261 -5.47 39.68 5.58
N GLU A 262 -5.95 38.44 5.69
CA GLU A 262 -5.71 37.53 6.83
C GLU A 262 -4.23 37.28 7.16
N GLY A 263 -3.30 37.47 6.23
CA GLY A 263 -1.87 37.32 6.51
C GLY A 263 -1.03 38.49 6.05
N ALA A 264 -1.63 39.67 5.89
CA ALA A 264 -0.89 40.93 5.97
C ALA A 264 -0.58 41.30 7.44
N GLU A 265 -1.31 40.73 8.41
CA GLU A 265 -1.18 41.04 9.84
C GLU A 265 0.05 40.40 10.54
N GLY A 266 1.01 39.82 9.82
CA GLY A 266 2.18 39.20 10.46
C GLY A 266 3.30 38.69 9.56
N GLU A 267 3.30 38.99 8.26
CA GLU A 267 4.23 38.43 7.29
C GLU A 267 4.91 39.59 6.52
N ALA A 268 6.24 39.61 6.45
CA ALA A 268 7.02 40.74 5.93
C ALA A 268 6.95 40.92 4.41
N ASP A 269 6.44 39.92 3.68
CA ASP A 269 6.23 39.96 2.23
C ASP A 269 5.09 38.99 1.88
N PRO A 270 3.85 39.47 1.62
CA PRO A 270 2.81 38.61 1.08
C PRO A 270 3.25 38.08 -0.30
N PRO A 271 2.95 36.82 -0.64
CA PRO A 271 3.32 36.28 -1.95
C PRO A 271 2.70 37.14 -3.05
N ALA A 272 3.55 37.70 -3.91
CA ALA A 272 3.14 38.57 -4.99
C ALA A 272 2.08 37.87 -5.87
N LEU A 273 1.01 38.61 -6.18
CA LEU A 273 0.03 38.21 -7.19
C LEU A 273 0.77 37.80 -8.47
N PRO A 274 0.46 36.64 -9.08
CA PRO A 274 0.89 36.37 -10.44
C PRO A 274 0.49 37.56 -11.33
N LEU A 275 1.41 38.11 -12.11
CA LEU A 275 1.21 39.34 -12.91
C LEU A 275 -0.07 39.32 -13.76
N GLU A 276 -0.45 38.15 -14.28
CA GLU A 276 -1.68 37.93 -15.06
C GLU A 276 -2.96 38.18 -14.25
N LEU A 277 -2.93 37.84 -12.95
CA LEU A 277 -4.04 38.03 -12.03
C LEU A 277 -4.05 39.43 -11.44
N ALA A 278 -2.89 40.06 -11.23
CA ALA A 278 -2.82 41.47 -10.87
C ALA A 278 -3.45 42.34 -11.96
N ALA A 279 -3.18 42.06 -13.23
CA ALA A 279 -3.79 42.75 -14.36
C ALA A 279 -5.32 42.57 -14.41
N LEU A 280 -5.82 41.35 -14.18
CA LEU A 280 -7.26 41.08 -14.07
C LEU A 280 -7.90 41.75 -12.86
N PHE A 281 -7.16 41.89 -11.75
CA PHE A 281 -7.61 42.56 -10.54
C PHE A 281 -7.72 44.08 -10.76
N ASP A 282 -6.73 44.68 -11.42
CA ASP A 282 -6.75 46.10 -11.82
C ASP A 282 -7.91 46.37 -12.80
N ASP A 283 -8.11 45.50 -13.78
CA ASP A 283 -9.23 45.60 -14.73
C ASP A 283 -10.59 45.46 -14.02
N PHE A 284 -10.69 44.61 -13.01
CA PHE A 284 -11.92 44.44 -12.22
C PHE A 284 -12.17 45.57 -11.23
N GLU A 285 -11.16 46.11 -10.53
CA GLU A 285 -11.34 47.32 -9.69
C GLU A 285 -11.79 48.51 -10.54
N THR A 286 -11.25 48.62 -11.76
CA THR A 286 -11.67 49.63 -12.74
C THR A 286 -13.09 49.39 -13.23
N ALA A 287 -13.49 48.13 -13.47
CA ALA A 287 -14.86 47.78 -13.85
C ALA A 287 -15.86 47.93 -12.68
N ALA A 288 -15.45 47.63 -11.46
CA ALA A 288 -16.28 47.75 -10.25
C ALA A 288 -16.50 49.22 -9.85
N SER A 289 -15.51 50.08 -10.07
CA SER A 289 -15.65 51.52 -9.84
C SER A 289 -16.47 52.25 -10.90
N THR A 290 -16.75 51.61 -12.05
CA THR A 290 -17.59 52.15 -13.14
C THR A 290 -19.02 51.61 -13.12
N LEU A 291 -19.33 50.63 -12.27
CA LEU A 291 -20.71 50.21 -12.00
C LEU A 291 -21.40 51.28 -11.13
N PRO A 292 -22.58 51.79 -11.52
CA PRO A 292 -23.33 52.73 -10.70
C PRO A 292 -23.65 52.07 -9.35
N SER A 293 -23.35 52.76 -8.25
CA SER A 293 -23.69 52.29 -6.92
C SER A 293 -25.20 52.03 -6.85
N ALA A 294 -25.59 50.82 -6.44
CA ALA A 294 -26.98 50.41 -6.31
C ALA A 294 -27.79 51.22 -5.26
N ASP A 295 -27.16 52.18 -4.59
CA ASP A 295 -27.79 53.07 -3.60
C ASP A 295 -28.42 54.34 -4.20
N ALA A 296 -28.42 54.48 -5.53
CA ALA A 296 -28.96 55.65 -6.22
C ALA A 296 -30.35 55.42 -6.83
N GLU A 297 -31.31 54.81 -6.11
CA GLU A 297 -32.74 54.88 -6.49
C GLU A 297 -33.69 54.41 -5.37
N THR A 298 -33.85 55.22 -4.33
CA THR A 298 -35.10 55.29 -3.56
C THR A 298 -35.32 56.72 -3.10
N ASP A 299 -35.83 57.56 -4.00
CA ASP A 299 -36.68 58.70 -3.66
C ASP A 299 -37.47 59.11 -4.92
N SER A 300 -38.64 58.51 -5.10
CA SER A 300 -39.74 58.94 -5.97
C SER A 300 -41.03 58.25 -5.55
#